data_AF-A0A259SWV2-F1
#
_entry.id   AF-A0A259SWV2-F1
#
_cell.length_a   1.000
_cell.length_b   1.000
_cell.length_c   1.000
_cell.angle_alpha   90.00
_cell.angle_beta   90.00
_cell.angle_gamma   90.00
#
_symmetry.space_group_name_H-M   'P 1'
#
loop_
_entity.id
_entity.type
_entity.pdbx_description
1 polymer ?
#
loop_
_entity_poly.entity_id
_entity_poly.type
_entity_poly.pdbx_seq_one_letter_code
_entity_poly.pdbx_strand_id
1 'polypeptide(L)' 'MRLQVEASGAAATLRSMTTVNAALIRDERAGHLGVGAYGDAVLLTADPLADPAALWEQDARALVVHAGRMVD' A
#
# COMPACT_ATOMS: atom_id res chain seq x y z
N MET A 1 2.27 -10.71 2.26
CA MET A 1 1.40 -9.93 3.17
C MET A 1 0.58 -10.79 4.10
N ARG A 2 0.08 -11.96 3.66
CA ARG A 2 -0.68 -12.89 4.49
C ARG A 2 -0.15 -13.11 5.92
N LEU A 3 1.08 -13.58 6.09
CA LEU A 3 1.64 -13.83 7.44
C LEU A 3 1.72 -12.57 8.31
N GLN A 4 2.03 -11.41 7.72
CA GLN A 4 2.07 -10.13 8.45
C GLN A 4 0.67 -9.71 8.90
N VAL A 5 -0.35 -9.92 8.06
CA VAL A 5 -1.75 -9.67 8.40
C VAL A 5 -2.20 -10.60 9.53
N GLU A 6 -1.85 -11.89 9.46
CA GLU A 6 -2.14 -12.86 10.53
C GLU A 6 -1.49 -12.47 11.86
N ALA A 7 -0.26 -11.93 11.82
CA ALA A 7 0.48 -11.54 13.01
C ALA A 7 0.08 -10.19 13.61
N SER A 8 -0.29 -9.20 12.78
CA SER A 8 -0.43 -7.80 13.21
C SER A 8 -1.74 -7.13 12.79
N GLY A 9 -2.58 -7.82 12.00
CA GLY A 9 -3.79 -7.27 11.41
C GLY A 9 -3.54 -6.43 10.16
N ALA A 10 -4.60 -6.23 9.37
CA ALA A 10 -4.53 -5.54 8.08
C ALA A 10 -4.07 -4.08 8.19
N ALA A 11 -4.65 -3.31 9.13
CA ALA A 11 -4.32 -1.90 9.30
C ALA A 11 -2.85 -1.67 9.69
N ALA A 12 -2.30 -2.50 10.58
CA ALA A 12 -0.89 -2.40 10.96
C ALA A 12 0.03 -2.85 9.81
N THR A 13 -0.37 -3.87 9.05
CA THR A 13 0.35 -4.32 7.86
C THR A 13 0.42 -3.22 6.79
N LEU A 14 -0.70 -2.55 6.50
CA LEU A 14 -0.75 -1.42 5.58
C LEU A 14 0.20 -0.30 6.01
N ARG A 15 0.16 0.10 7.28
CA ARG A 15 1.09 1.12 7.81
C ARG A 15 2.55 0.68 7.70
N SER A 16 2.84 -0.58 8.05
CA SER A 16 4.16 -1.19 7.92
C SER A 16 4.70 -1.06 6.50
N MET A 17 3.87 -1.38 5.50
CA MET A 17 4.24 -1.34 4.08
C MET A 17 4.37 0.07 3.49
N THR A 18 3.85 1.10 4.16
CA THR A 18 3.73 2.46 3.62
C THR A 18 4.47 3.46 4.51
N THR A 19 3.76 4.17 5.39
CA THR A 19 4.27 5.24 6.26
C THR A 19 5.42 4.81 7.16
N VAL A 20 5.40 3.58 7.71
CA VAL A 20 6.47 3.09 8.59
C VAL A 20 7.76 2.87 7.80
N ASN A 21 7.69 2.23 6.63
CA ASN A 21 8.86 2.06 5.77
C ASN A 21 9.44 3.40 5.33
N ALA A 22 8.59 4.35 4.93
CA ALA A 22 8.99 5.70 4.57
C ALA A 22 9.75 6.40 5.71
N ALA A 23 9.27 6.28 6.95
CA ALA A 23 9.94 6.81 8.13
C ALA A 23 11.30 6.13 8.39
N LEU A 24 11.39 4.80 8.24
CA LEU A 24 12.64 4.05 8.45
C LEU A 24 13.73 4.45 7.45
N ILE A 25 13.37 4.68 6.19
CA ILE A 25 14.31 5.12 5.14
C ILE A 25 14.52 6.64 5.11
N ARG A 26 13.80 7.38 5.96
CA ARG A 26 13.83 8.86 6.05
C ARG A 26 13.46 9.53 4.73
N ASP A 27 12.44 9.01 4.04
CA ASP A 27 11.87 9.61 2.83
C ASP A 27 10.45 10.12 3.10
N GLU A 28 10.34 11.44 3.30
CA GLU A 28 9.07 12.12 3.61
C GLU A 28 8.11 12.18 2.41
N ARG A 29 8.57 11.85 1.20
CA ARG A 29 7.75 11.86 -0.02
C ARG A 29 7.12 10.49 -0.30
N ALA A 30 7.55 9.45 0.39
CA ALA A 30 7.07 8.08 0.20
C ALA A 30 5.97 7.70 1.22
N GLY A 31 5.21 6.64 0.90
CA GLY A 31 4.33 5.97 1.87
C GLY A 31 3.06 6.71 2.25
N HIS A 32 2.70 7.81 1.57
CA HIS A 32 1.44 8.52 1.79
C HIS A 32 0.86 9.09 0.49
N LEU A 33 -0.42 9.48 0.56
CA LEU A 33 -1.12 10.19 -0.51
C LEU A 33 -1.32 11.64 -0.08
N GLY A 34 -0.72 12.57 -0.82
CA GLY A 34 -0.79 14.00 -0.51
C GLY A 34 0.10 14.83 -1.42
N VAL A 35 -0.04 16.16 -1.32
CA VAL A 35 0.82 17.10 -2.06
C VAL A 35 2.29 16.87 -1.67
N GLY A 36 3.16 16.75 -2.67
CA GLY A 36 4.61 16.54 -2.47
C GLY A 36 5.06 15.07 -2.48
N ALA A 37 4.12 14.12 -2.41
CA ALA A 37 4.42 12.69 -2.55
C ALA A 37 4.91 12.33 -3.97
N TYR A 38 5.57 11.18 -4.14
CA TYR A 38 6.01 10.72 -5.46
C TYR A 38 4.88 10.47 -6.47
N GLY A 39 3.64 10.29 -5.98
CA GLY A 39 2.52 9.88 -6.82
C GLY A 39 2.50 8.37 -7.08
N ASP A 40 2.95 7.58 -6.11
CA ASP A 40 2.80 6.13 -6.10
C ASP A 40 1.48 5.75 -5.43
N ALA A 41 0.67 4.93 -6.09
CA ALA A 41 -0.60 4.46 -5.57
C ALA A 41 -0.96 3.09 -6.11
N VAL A 42 -1.73 2.33 -5.33
CA VAL A 42 -2.37 1.10 -5.77
C VAL A 42 -3.85 1.20 -5.45
N LEU A 43 -4.71 1.01 -6.47
CA LEU A 43 -6.14 0.88 -6.30
C LEU A 43 -6.48 -0.60 -6.18
N LEU A 44 -7.24 -0.95 -5.14
CA LEU A 44 -7.71 -2.31 -4.90
C LEU A 44 -9.19 -2.45 -5.27
N THR A 45 -9.59 -3.64 -5.69
CA THR A 45 -11.00 -3.97 -6.01
C THR A 45 -11.86 -4.20 -4.77
N ALA A 46 -11.25 -4.33 -3.60
CA ALA A 46 -11.91 -4.54 -2.31
C ALA A 46 -11.26 -3.69 -1.21
N ASP A 47 -12.01 -3.43 -0.14
CA ASP A 47 -11.49 -2.77 1.06
C ASP A 47 -10.52 -3.72 1.80
N PRO A 48 -9.21 -3.42 1.88
CA PRO A 48 -8.23 -4.30 2.51
C PRO A 48 -8.39 -4.43 4.04
N LEU A 49 -9.21 -3.60 4.69
CA LEU A 49 -9.51 -3.74 6.11
C LEU A 49 -10.65 -4.75 6.36
N ALA A 50 -11.58 -4.87 5.43
CA ALA A 50 -12.68 -5.83 5.48
C ALA A 50 -12.32 -7.17 4.81
N ASP A 51 -11.58 -7.11 3.70
CA ASP A 51 -11.04 -8.26 2.96
C ASP A 51 -9.51 -8.14 2.80
N PRO A 52 -8.73 -8.62 3.79
CA PRO A 52 -7.29 -8.48 3.77
C PRO A 52 -6.58 -9.21 2.63
N ALA A 53 -7.25 -10.17 1.97
CA ALA A 53 -6.66 -10.89 0.84
C ALA A 53 -6.29 -9.97 -0.32
N ALA A 54 -7.01 -8.85 -0.46
CA ALA A 54 -6.70 -7.80 -1.43
C ALA A 54 -5.26 -7.25 -1.33
N LEU A 55 -4.58 -7.43 -0.18
CA LEU A 55 -3.19 -7.00 0.00
C LEU A 55 -2.14 -7.94 -0.64
N TRP A 56 -2.49 -9.15 -1.05
CA TRP A 56 -1.55 -10.08 -1.71
C TRP A 56 -2.07 -10.75 -2.98
N GLU A 57 -3.39 -10.80 -3.20
CA GLU A 57 -3.92 -11.30 -4.47
C GLU A 57 -3.61 -10.33 -5.61
N GLN A 58 -3.09 -10.86 -6.72
CA GLN A 58 -2.73 -10.02 -7.87
C GLN A 58 -3.96 -9.47 -8.57
N ASP A 59 -4.99 -10.30 -8.73
CA ASP A 59 -6.27 -9.94 -9.38
C ASP A 59 -7.05 -8.86 -8.60
N ALA A 60 -6.70 -8.63 -7.33
CA ALA A 60 -7.29 -7.57 -6.53
C ALA A 60 -6.73 -6.17 -6.84
N ARG A 61 -5.67 -6.06 -7.65
CA ARG A 61 -5.05 -4.79 -8.05
C ARG A 61 -5.77 -4.25 -9.28
N ALA A 62 -6.65 -3.27 -9.07
CA ALA A 62 -7.39 -2.64 -10.16
C ALA A 62 -6.52 -1.68 -10.99
N LEU A 63 -5.57 -1.01 -10.35
CA LEU A 63 -4.64 -0.08 -10.99
C LEU A 63 -3.39 0.09 -10.15
N VAL A 64 -2.24 0.15 -10.82
CA VAL A 64 -0.98 0.59 -10.21
C VAL A 64 -0.56 1.90 -10.86
N VAL A 65 -0.25 2.89 -10.03
CA VAL A 65 0.33 4.17 -10.44
C VAL A 65 1.73 4.25 -9.84
N HIS A 66 2.73 4.49 -10.68
CA HIS A 66 4.11 4.71 -10.28
C HIS A 66 4.62 6.05 -10.82
N ALA A 67 5.07 6.93 -9.94
CA ALA A 67 5.53 8.27 -10.27
C ALA A 67 4.55 9.04 -11.20
N GLY A 68 3.24 8.93 -10.92
CA GLY A 68 2.17 9.56 -11.70
C GLY A 68 1.85 8.89 -13.04
N ARG A 69 2.42 7.72 -13.34
CA ARG A 69 2.11 6.95 -14.56
C ARG A 69 1.39 5.65 -14.22
N MET A 70 0.38 5.31 -15.01
CA MET A 70 -0.25 3.99 -14.93
C MET A 70 0.76 2.93 -15.41
N VAL A 71 0.87 1.82 -14.68
CA VAL A 71 1.73 0.68 -15.04
C VAL A 71 0.91 -0.61 -14.93
N ASP A 72 1.21 -1.55 -15.84
CA ASP A 72 0.61 -2.88 -15.88
C ASP A 72 1.25 -3.84 -14.87
#